data_AF-A0A7S4VJF9-F1
#
_entry.id   AF-A0A7S4VJF9-F1
#
_cell.length_a   1.000
_cell.length_b   1.000
_cell.length_c   1.000
_cell.angle_alpha   90.00
_cell.angle_beta   90.00
_cell.angle_gamma   90.00
#
_symmetry.space_group_name_H-M   'P 1'
#
loop_
_entity.id
_entity.type
_entity.pdbx_description
1 polymer ?
#
loop_
_entity_poly.entity_id
_entity_poly.type
_entity_poly.pdbx_seq_one_letter_code
_entity_poly.pdbx_strand_id
1 'polypeptide(L)'
;LKGRVAHAARSAAQLSHHLPRAGIPGVTRGAMGVQLWMIALGLAMLLHAGCDLMAEKRAAALANEEMPMGFNSQVTLEVLLGAALALWGGIGEFKPIRISDSKKVRWESLHARPEFHCYSNRAKLIRPLLKANMPTPPTK
;
A
#
# COMPACT_ATOMS: atom_id res chain seq x y z
N LEU A 1 18.41 -4.62 53.84
CA LEU A 1 17.13 -4.63 53.08
C LEU A 1 17.09 -3.70 51.86
N LYS A 2 17.97 -2.69 51.74
CA LYS A 2 17.96 -1.71 50.61
C LYS A 2 18.54 -2.21 49.26
N GLY A 3 19.28 -3.33 49.24
CA GLY A 3 19.98 -3.81 48.04
C GLY A 3 19.17 -4.72 47.10
N ARG A 4 18.07 -5.34 47.57
CA ARG A 4 17.28 -6.29 46.76
C ARG A 4 16.23 -5.61 45.86
N VAL A 5 15.78 -4.41 46.22
CA VAL A 5 14.77 -3.67 45.46
C VAL A 5 15.37 -3.06 44.19
N ALA A 6 16.63 -2.65 44.23
CA ALA A 6 17.34 -2.07 43.07
C ALA A 6 17.62 -3.08 41.96
N HIS A 7 17.74 -4.38 42.28
CA HIS A 7 17.95 -5.43 41.29
C HIS A 7 16.64 -5.85 40.60
N ALA A 8 15.52 -5.85 41.32
CA ALA A 8 14.20 -6.14 40.75
C ALA A 8 13.73 -5.04 39.77
N ALA A 9 14.02 -3.76 40.09
CA ALA A 9 13.68 -2.64 39.20
C ALA A 9 14.51 -2.65 37.89
N ARG A 10 15.76 -3.12 37.93
CA ARG A 10 16.60 -3.25 36.72
C ARG A 10 16.15 -4.42 35.83
N SER A 11 15.67 -5.53 36.41
CA SER A 11 15.08 -6.63 35.60
C SER A 11 13.75 -6.25 34.94
N ALA A 12 12.94 -5.38 35.54
CA ALA A 12 11.69 -4.91 34.91
C ALA A 12 11.94 -3.94 33.74
N ALA A 13 12.97 -3.08 33.86
CA ALA A 13 13.35 -2.14 32.80
C ALA A 13 14.03 -2.81 31.60
N GLN A 14 14.65 -3.99 31.77
CA GLN A 14 15.24 -4.75 30.68
C GLN A 14 14.22 -5.63 29.93
N LEU A 15 13.04 -5.86 30.51
CA LEU A 15 11.97 -6.68 29.91
C LEU A 15 11.03 -5.88 28.99
N SER A 16 11.23 -4.57 28.83
CA SER A 16 10.45 -3.71 27.93
C SER A 16 11.06 -3.56 26.53
N HIS A 17 12.31 -4.03 26.32
CA HIS A 17 13.03 -3.88 25.04
C HIS A 17 12.90 -5.05 24.06
N HIS A 18 12.11 -6.08 24.38
CA HIS A 18 11.92 -7.26 23.52
C HIS A 18 10.45 -7.62 23.26
N LEU A 19 9.57 -6.61 23.17
CA LEU A 19 8.35 -6.83 22.39
C LEU A 19 8.74 -6.77 20.91
N PRO A 20 8.71 -7.90 20.17
CA PRO A 20 8.68 -7.79 18.72
C PRO A 20 7.41 -7.01 18.40
N ARG A 21 7.58 -5.77 17.92
CA ARG A 21 6.56 -5.10 17.13
C ARG A 21 6.18 -6.13 16.08
N ALA A 22 5.00 -6.73 16.22
CA ALA A 22 4.37 -7.49 15.17
C ALA A 22 4.17 -6.51 14.02
N GLY A 23 5.21 -6.38 13.18
CA GLY A 23 5.12 -5.75 11.90
C GLY A 23 4.13 -6.61 11.14
N ILE A 24 2.90 -6.13 11.04
CA ILE A 24 1.92 -6.63 10.10
C ILE A 24 2.62 -6.54 8.73
N PRO A 25 3.06 -7.65 8.11
CA PRO A 25 3.57 -7.62 6.75
C PRO A 25 2.32 -7.62 5.88
N GLY A 26 1.72 -6.46 5.76
CA GLY A 26 0.39 -6.32 5.18
C GLY A 26 -0.06 -4.88 5.02
N VAL A 27 0.83 -3.89 5.17
CA VAL A 27 0.65 -2.63 4.45
C VAL A 27 0.93 -2.94 2.98
N THR A 28 -0.01 -3.64 2.35
CA THR A 28 -0.11 -3.71 0.90
C THR A 28 -0.26 -2.29 0.41
N ARG A 29 0.88 -1.73 0.02
CA ARG A 29 1.00 -0.59 -0.87
C ARG A 29 0.03 -0.86 -2.03
N GLY A 30 -1.05 -0.07 -2.12
CA GLY A 30 -1.99 -0.16 -3.23
C GLY A 30 -3.34 -0.83 -2.94
N ALA A 31 -3.96 -0.59 -1.78
CA ALA A 31 -5.43 -0.51 -1.76
C ALA A 31 -5.86 0.85 -2.32
N MET A 32 -5.52 1.14 -3.57
CA MET A 32 -6.02 2.31 -4.30
C MET A 32 -6.57 1.80 -5.61
N GLY A 33 -7.76 1.18 -5.55
CA GLY A 33 -8.53 0.86 -6.75
C GLY A 33 -8.85 2.12 -7.56
N VAL A 34 -8.83 3.30 -6.91
CA VAL A 34 -9.04 4.60 -7.53
C VAL A 34 -7.73 5.10 -8.15
N GLN A 35 -7.72 5.32 -9.47
CA GLN A 35 -6.59 5.94 -10.16
C GLN A 35 -6.55 7.44 -9.84
N LEU A 36 -6.06 7.80 -8.64
CA LEU A 36 -6.08 9.17 -8.11
C LEU A 36 -5.50 10.22 -9.06
N TRP A 37 -4.49 9.84 -9.84
CA TRP A 37 -3.85 10.72 -10.81
C TRP A 37 -4.81 11.15 -11.93
N MET A 38 -5.72 10.28 -12.36
CA MET A 38 -6.73 10.60 -13.38
C MET A 38 -7.78 11.56 -12.84
N ILE A 39 -8.18 11.40 -11.58
CA ILE A 39 -9.10 12.31 -10.91
C ILE A 39 -8.47 13.69 -10.76
N ALA A 40 -7.20 13.73 -10.31
CA ALA A 40 -6.47 14.98 -10.16
C ALA A 40 -6.32 15.72 -11.51
N LEU A 41 -6.02 14.97 -12.59
CA LEU A 41 -5.93 15.52 -13.93
C LEU A 41 -7.27 16.06 -14.44
N GLY A 42 -8.36 15.29 -14.29
CA GLY A 42 -9.70 15.72 -14.70
C GLY A 42 -10.17 16.95 -13.93
N LEU A 43 -9.90 17.02 -12.62
CA LEU A 43 -10.22 18.19 -11.80
C LEU A 43 -9.40 19.42 -12.22
N ALA A 44 -8.12 19.25 -12.53
CA ALA A 44 -7.27 20.34 -13.01
C ALA A 44 -7.81 20.92 -14.34
N MET A 45 -8.24 20.06 -15.27
CA MET A 45 -8.87 20.50 -16.53
C MET A 45 -10.19 21.24 -16.29
N LEU A 46 -11.03 20.77 -15.37
CA LEU A 46 -12.28 21.46 -15.03
C LEU A 46 -12.04 22.84 -14.40
N LEU A 47 -11.02 22.97 -13.55
CA LEU A 47 -10.62 24.25 -12.98
C LEU A 47 -10.08 25.20 -14.06
N HIS A 48 -9.25 24.69 -14.97
CA HIS A 48 -8.71 25.45 -16.09
C HIS A 48 -9.83 26.00 -16.99
N ALA A 49 -10.72 25.12 -17.47
CA ALA A 49 -11.88 25.51 -18.26
C ALA A 49 -12.80 26.49 -17.51
N GLY A 50 -12.95 26.34 -16.19
CA GLY A 50 -13.72 27.26 -15.35
C GLY A 50 -13.10 28.66 -15.27
N CYS A 51 -11.77 28.75 -15.18
CA CYS A 51 -11.04 30.02 -15.21
C CYS A 51 -11.20 30.73 -16.56
N ASP A 52 -11.07 29.99 -17.67
CA ASP A 52 -11.23 30.53 -19.02
C ASP A 52 -12.64 31.07 -19.24
N LEU A 53 -13.66 30.32 -18.83
CA LEU A 53 -15.07 30.77 -18.87
C LEU A 53 -15.31 32.03 -18.04
N MET A 54 -14.67 32.15 -16.87
CA MET A 54 -14.78 33.38 -16.06
C MET A 54 -14.07 34.56 -16.72
N ALA A 55 -12.93 34.33 -17.38
CA ALA A 55 -12.21 35.37 -18.11
C ALA A 55 -13.03 35.85 -19.32
N GLU A 56 -13.58 34.93 -20.12
CA GLU A 56 -14.46 35.24 -21.26
C GLU A 56 -15.70 36.02 -20.80
N LYS A 57 -16.36 35.58 -19.71
CA LYS A 57 -17.51 36.30 -19.14
C LYS A 57 -17.17 37.71 -18.67
N ARG A 58 -16.01 37.89 -18.04
CA ARG A 58 -15.55 39.22 -17.60
C ARG A 58 -15.22 40.12 -18.80
N ALA A 59 -14.60 39.58 -19.84
CA ALA A 59 -14.29 40.32 -21.06
C ALA A 59 -15.57 40.76 -21.78
N ALA A 60 -16.54 39.85 -21.95
CA ALA A 60 -17.83 40.17 -22.57
C ALA A 60 -18.62 41.22 -21.77
N ALA A 61 -18.64 41.12 -20.43
CA ALA A 61 -19.29 42.10 -19.58
C ALA A 61 -18.67 43.51 -19.69
N LEU A 62 -17.35 43.61 -19.86
CA LEU A 62 -16.65 44.90 -20.06
C LEU A 62 -16.87 45.47 -21.47
N ALA A 63 -17.06 44.60 -22.46
CA ALA A 63 -17.30 45.00 -23.84
C ALA A 63 -18.75 45.46 -24.13
N ASN A 64 -19.68 45.31 -23.16
CA ASN A 64 -21.12 45.49 -23.37
C ASN A 64 -21.67 44.69 -24.58
N GLU A 65 -20.98 43.61 -24.95
CA GLU A 65 -21.51 42.69 -25.96
C GLU A 65 -22.50 41.75 -25.28
N GLU A 66 -23.71 41.64 -25.84
CA GLU A 66 -24.60 40.54 -25.51
C GLU A 66 -23.85 39.25 -25.83
N MET A 67 -23.52 38.46 -24.81
CA MET A 67 -22.77 37.22 -24.99
C MET A 67 -23.41 36.45 -26.16
N PRO A 68 -22.64 36.10 -27.21
CA PRO A 68 -23.16 35.24 -28.25
C PRO A 68 -23.71 33.99 -27.56
N MET A 69 -24.95 33.61 -27.90
CA MET A 69 -25.71 32.50 -27.29
C MET A 69 -25.00 31.12 -27.37
N GLY A 70 -23.77 31.05 -27.88
CA GLY A 70 -22.95 29.86 -27.93
C GLY A 70 -21.71 29.98 -27.05
N PHE A 71 -21.54 29.02 -26.14
CA PHE A 71 -20.27 28.82 -25.47
C PHE A 71 -19.19 28.42 -26.48
N ASN A 72 -17.95 28.83 -26.21
CA ASN A 72 -16.81 28.38 -26.99
C ASN A 72 -16.78 26.83 -27.00
N SER A 73 -16.82 26.26 -28.20
CA SER A 73 -16.84 24.81 -28.40
C SER A 73 -15.62 24.11 -27.79
N GLN A 74 -14.48 24.82 -27.73
CA GLN A 74 -13.26 24.33 -27.10
C GLN A 74 -13.44 24.13 -25.58
N VAL A 75 -13.99 25.13 -24.88
CA VAL A 75 -14.23 25.05 -23.43
C VAL A 75 -15.26 23.98 -23.11
N THR A 76 -16.28 23.82 -23.96
CA THR A 76 -17.30 22.78 -23.81
C THR A 76 -16.68 21.38 -23.91
N LEU A 77 -15.78 21.17 -24.88
CA LEU A 77 -15.05 19.90 -25.03
C LEU A 77 -14.10 19.64 -23.86
N GLU A 78 -13.42 20.66 -23.36
CA GLU A 78 -12.50 20.53 -22.23
C GLU A 78 -13.22 20.12 -20.95
N VAL A 79 -14.40 20.70 -20.68
CA VAL A 79 -15.26 20.30 -19.55
C VAL A 79 -15.74 18.86 -19.70
N LEU A 80 -16.19 18.46 -20.89
CA LEU A 80 -16.64 17.09 -21.16
C LEU A 80 -15.52 16.06 -20.96
N LEU A 81 -14.33 16.34 -21.49
CA LEU A 81 -13.16 15.48 -21.34
C LEU A 81 -12.67 15.42 -19.89
N GLY A 82 -12.60 16.56 -19.21
CA GLY A 82 -12.22 16.63 -17.79
C GLY A 82 -13.18 15.84 -16.89
N ALA A 83 -14.49 15.96 -17.14
CA ALA A 83 -15.53 15.21 -16.41
C ALA A 83 -15.45 13.70 -16.71
N ALA A 84 -15.27 13.31 -17.97
CA ALA A 84 -15.13 11.90 -18.36
C ALA A 84 -13.89 11.25 -17.73
N LEU A 85 -12.74 11.96 -17.71
CA LEU A 85 -11.51 11.50 -17.08
C LEU A 85 -11.64 11.36 -15.56
N ALA A 86 -12.25 12.35 -14.89
CA ALA A 86 -12.48 12.29 -13.46
C ALA A 86 -13.41 11.13 -13.08
N LEU A 87 -14.47 10.91 -13.86
CA LEU A 87 -15.39 9.79 -13.66
C LEU A 87 -14.72 8.44 -13.91
N TRP A 88 -13.90 8.34 -14.96
CA TRP A 88 -13.14 7.14 -15.28
C TRP A 88 -12.14 6.78 -14.18
N GLY A 89 -11.42 7.78 -13.64
CA GLY A 89 -10.49 7.58 -12.53
C GLY A 89 -11.16 7.15 -11.21
N GLY A 90 -12.45 7.42 -11.06
CA GLY A 90 -13.27 7.06 -9.90
C GLY A 90 -13.72 5.59 -9.87
N ILE A 91 -13.68 4.89 -11.02
CA ILE A 91 -14.05 3.48 -11.08
C ILE A 91 -12.92 2.65 -10.47
N GLY A 92 -13.16 2.22 -9.24
CA GLY A 92 -12.25 1.35 -8.50
C GLY A 92 -12.27 -0.08 -8.99
N GLU A 93 -11.16 -0.80 -8.83
CA GLU A 93 -11.17 -2.26 -8.95
C GLU A 93 -12.10 -2.84 -7.87
N PHE A 94 -13.18 -3.49 -8.31
CA PHE A 94 -14.13 -4.13 -7.41
C PHE A 94 -13.44 -5.28 -6.70
N LYS A 95 -13.19 -5.11 -5.40
CA LYS A 95 -12.72 -6.22 -4.59
C LYS A 95 -13.77 -7.33 -4.61
N PRO A 96 -13.41 -8.58 -4.97
CA PRO A 96 -14.37 -9.67 -4.98
C PRO A 96 -14.92 -9.85 -3.56
N ILE A 97 -16.25 -9.69 -3.40
CA ILE A 97 -16.97 -9.83 -2.12
C ILE A 97 -16.83 -11.25 -1.58
N ARG A 98 -16.73 -12.22 -2.49
CA ARG A 98 -16.25 -13.54 -2.14
C ARG A 98 -14.74 -13.49 -2.17
N ILE A 99 -14.16 -13.41 -0.97
CA ILE A 99 -12.94 -14.14 -0.66
C ILE A 99 -13.25 -15.57 -1.11
N SER A 100 -12.99 -15.91 -2.38
CA SER A 100 -12.81 -17.29 -2.77
C SER A 100 -11.74 -17.76 -1.80
N ASP A 101 -12.19 -18.52 -0.81
CA ASP A 101 -11.44 -19.31 0.13
C ASP A 101 -9.94 -19.08 -0.09
N SER A 102 -9.36 -18.11 0.65
CA SER A 102 -7.91 -17.98 0.78
C SER A 102 -7.46 -19.34 1.28
N LYS A 103 -7.22 -20.23 0.30
CA LYS A 103 -7.23 -21.69 0.35
C LYS A 103 -7.00 -22.12 1.79
N LYS A 104 -8.06 -22.31 2.59
CA LYS A 104 -8.01 -22.36 4.08
C LYS A 104 -6.59 -22.48 4.56
N VAL A 105 -5.96 -21.35 4.92
CA VAL A 105 -4.52 -21.23 5.22
C VAL A 105 -4.02 -22.56 5.77
N ARG A 106 -3.25 -23.30 4.96
CA ARG A 106 -2.91 -24.71 5.25
C ARG A 106 -2.41 -24.77 6.69
N TRP A 107 -2.85 -25.75 7.48
CA TRP A 107 -2.53 -25.86 8.90
C TRP A 107 -1.05 -25.58 9.21
N GLU A 108 -0.17 -26.03 8.32
CA GLU A 108 1.28 -25.79 8.36
C GLU A 108 1.69 -24.31 8.37
N SER A 109 1.05 -23.43 7.60
CA SER A 109 1.37 -22.00 7.59
C SER A 109 0.76 -21.25 8.77
N LEU A 110 -0.31 -21.77 9.37
CA LEU A 110 -0.95 -21.20 10.55
C LEU A 110 -0.14 -21.52 11.83
N HIS A 111 0.52 -22.68 11.87
CA HIS A 111 1.37 -23.12 12.97
C HIS A 111 2.87 -22.89 12.76
N ALA A 112 3.30 -22.48 11.57
CA ALA A 112 4.64 -21.99 11.34
C ALA A 112 4.83 -20.67 12.09
N ARG A 113 5.21 -20.74 13.38
CA ARG A 113 5.68 -19.58 14.13
C ARG A 113 7.14 -19.34 13.72
N PRO A 114 7.44 -18.29 12.92
CA PRO A 114 8.79 -18.06 12.41
C PRO A 114 9.82 -17.90 13.53
N GLU A 115 9.38 -17.42 14.69
CA GLU A 115 10.21 -17.23 15.89
C GLU A 115 10.59 -18.54 16.62
N PHE A 116 9.96 -19.68 16.29
CA PHE A 116 10.17 -20.97 16.98
C PHE A 116 10.78 -22.04 16.06
N HIS A 117 11.49 -21.65 15.01
CA HIS A 117 12.17 -22.60 14.14
C HIS A 117 13.38 -23.25 14.83
N CYS A 118 13.22 -24.47 15.33
CA CYS A 118 14.34 -25.30 15.78
C CYS A 118 15.08 -25.92 14.58
N TYR A 119 16.05 -25.20 14.03
CA TYR A 119 16.94 -25.69 12.96
C TYR A 119 17.79 -26.90 13.37
N SER A 120 17.97 -27.11 14.68
CA SER A 120 18.69 -28.27 15.24
C SER A 120 18.06 -29.61 14.86
N ASN A 121 16.72 -29.70 14.76
CA ASN A 121 16.05 -30.93 14.34
C ASN A 121 16.24 -31.21 12.84
N ARG A 122 16.32 -30.18 12.00
CA ARG A 122 16.65 -30.35 10.56
C ARG A 122 18.11 -30.78 10.37
N ALA A 123 19.02 -30.21 11.16
CA ALA A 123 20.44 -30.57 11.13
C ALA A 123 20.71 -32.03 11.58
N LYS A 124 19.88 -32.62 12.46
CA LYS A 124 20.00 -34.03 12.85
C LYS A 124 19.81 -35.01 11.68
N LEU A 125 18.99 -34.67 10.69
CA LEU A 125 18.75 -35.49 9.50
C LEU A 125 19.82 -35.29 8.43
N ILE A 126 20.35 -34.06 8.30
CA ILE A 126 21.36 -33.71 7.29
C ILE A 126 22.77 -34.15 7.71
N ARG A 127 23.08 -34.09 9.01
CA ARG A 127 24.39 -34.48 9.57
C ARG A 127 24.83 -35.92 9.23
N PRO A 128 23.99 -36.97 9.35
CA PRO A 128 24.40 -38.32 8.98
C PRO A 128 24.61 -38.48 7.47
N LEU A 129 23.82 -37.78 6.63
CA LEU A 129 23.98 -37.82 5.17
C LEU A 129 25.30 -37.17 4.71
N LEU A 130 25.68 -36.05 5.32
CA LEU A 130 26.98 -35.43 5.09
C LEU A 130 28.14 -36.32 5.56
N LYS A 131 28.02 -36.95 6.73
CA LYS A 131 29.05 -37.86 7.24
C LYS A 131 29.23 -39.10 6.37
N ALA A 132 28.14 -39.63 5.80
CA ALA A 132 28.19 -40.81 4.95
C ALA A 132 28.77 -40.53 3.54
N ASN A 133 28.61 -39.31 3.03
CA ASN A 133 28.99 -38.97 1.65
C ASN A 133 30.26 -38.12 1.54
N MET A 134 30.90 -37.73 2.64
CA MET A 134 32.14 -36.97 2.56
C MET A 134 33.36 -37.90 2.37
N PRO A 135 34.21 -37.63 1.36
CA PRO A 135 35.42 -38.41 1.15
C PRO A 135 36.37 -38.22 2.33
N THR A 136 37.09 -39.29 2.69
CA THR A 136 38.10 -39.23 3.76
C THR A 136 39.20 -38.23 3.40
N PRO A 137 39.59 -37.32 4.31
CA PRO A 137 40.61 -36.33 4.02
C PRO A 137 41.96 -37.02 3.74
N PRO A 138 42.76 -36.51 2.79
CA PRO A 138 44.05 -37.08 2.47
C PRO A 138 44.99 -36.96 3.67
N THR A 139 45.52 -38.10 4.12
CA THR A 139 46.57 -38.18 5.13
C THR A 139 47.86 -37.64 4.55
N LYS A 140 48.45 -36.63 5.20
CA LYS A 140 49.83 -36.21 4.96
C LYS A 140 50.80 -37.19 5.60
#